data_AF-A0A522P374-F1
#
_entry.id   AF-A0A522P374-F1
#
_cell.length_a   1.000
_cell.length_b   1.000
_cell.length_c   1.000
_cell.angle_alpha   90.00
_cell.angle_beta   90.00
_cell.angle_gamma   90.00
#
_symmetry.space_group_name_H-M   'P 1'
#
loop_
_entity.id
_entity.type
_entity.pdbx_description
1 polymer ?
#
loop_
_entity_poly.entity_id
_entity_poly.type
_entity_poly.pdbx_seq_one_letter_code
_entity_poly.pdbx_strand_id
1 'polypeptide(L)'
;MLKPQASGIVPSPYRGLPIASRTAMGVSGSCCIAGRARPLIPLSSRSSRPWAMASRAPSPRTTMSSTSCSARREQSGCVRESGSMRAYGVLDWLLNVRIDKSTFLAPADVLAALLFVYLLARRPHRGWVITAVTAVALGVAIGWLVTWLVSDVWDVFGLPLTTVVRAWVVMTFAGVFLAVVNLIRTRWWRKLLAVLSIIVFLTAAAAAINIDFGAYRNLKDAFGITPYPPLASRYLNGQVGPVDPTLAQTWHPPAGMPSKGKLGTVDIPATTSGFNARAASVYLPPAALVSSAPKLPVMVMFSGQPGTPADLFTSGHLQGILDAYAATHHGLAPIVVAPDQLGNPLSNPMCVDSSLGQSASYLTVDVPHWITSHLNVAGGPQQWAVGGYSQGGTCALQFGAGHPDLYRSIIDISGEIAPTIGRDTAKKAFGGSAAAYNAVKPLTLLARHAPYQDTLAIFGVGKQDAKYEPIIHAAQRAATAAGMTTDLIQSPKSSHDWNTVRYVLSRAVPEVATRMGL
;
A
#
# COMPACT_ATOMS: atom_id res chain seq x y z
N MET A 1 -61.22 -6.73 3.74
CA MET A 1 -61.79 -8.08 3.91
C MET A 1 -60.65 -9.10 4.00
N LEU A 2 -60.81 -10.10 4.86
CA LEU A 2 -60.08 -11.40 4.91
C LEU A 2 -58.53 -11.42 4.97
N LYS A 3 -58.04 -11.32 6.21
CA LYS A 3 -57.07 -12.27 6.83
C LYS A 3 -57.85 -13.56 7.24
N PRO A 4 -57.26 -14.60 7.89
CA PRO A 4 -55.86 -15.08 7.97
C PRO A 4 -55.78 -16.62 7.77
N GLN A 5 -54.62 -17.25 8.02
CA GLN A 5 -54.49 -18.20 9.15
C GLN A 5 -53.03 -18.60 9.42
N ALA A 6 -52.77 -19.10 10.63
CA ALA A 6 -51.45 -19.50 11.12
C ALA A 6 -51.57 -20.78 11.97
N SER A 7 -50.54 -21.63 11.89
CA SER A 7 -50.20 -22.73 12.81
C SER A 7 -48.69 -22.93 12.68
N GLY A 8 -47.84 -23.08 13.70
CA GLY A 8 -48.10 -23.33 15.12
C GLY A 8 -47.86 -24.80 15.46
N ILE A 9 -46.77 -25.08 16.21
CA ILE A 9 -46.48 -26.23 17.10
C ILE A 9 -45.02 -26.73 16.99
N VAL A 10 -44.33 -26.67 18.13
CA VAL A 10 -43.05 -27.27 18.58
C VAL A 10 -43.33 -27.53 20.09
N PRO A 11 -42.98 -28.66 20.75
CA PRO A 11 -41.58 -29.12 20.89
C PRO A 11 -41.31 -30.63 21.17
N SER A 12 -40.03 -30.92 21.49
CA SER A 12 -39.58 -31.93 22.48
C SER A 12 -39.13 -33.34 21.96
N PRO A 13 -38.38 -34.14 22.75
CA PRO A 13 -36.98 -34.41 22.36
C PRO A 13 -36.54 -35.88 22.47
N TYR A 14 -35.34 -36.20 21.96
CA TYR A 14 -34.72 -37.52 22.16
C TYR A 14 -33.38 -37.47 22.92
N ARG A 15 -33.39 -38.11 24.11
CA ARG A 15 -32.22 -38.78 24.72
C ARG A 15 -31.86 -39.99 23.82
N GLY A 16 -30.65 -40.55 23.77
CA GLY A 16 -29.36 -40.25 24.41
C GLY A 16 -28.52 -41.53 24.58
N LEU A 17 -27.18 -41.44 24.42
CA LEU A 17 -26.15 -42.46 24.78
C LEU A 17 -26.12 -43.78 23.94
N PRO A 18 -25.03 -44.58 23.94
CA PRO A 18 -23.85 -44.52 24.82
C PRO A 18 -22.45 -44.50 24.18
N ILE A 19 -21.52 -44.13 25.08
CA ILE A 19 -20.08 -44.38 25.17
C ILE A 19 -19.55 -45.62 24.41
N ALA A 20 -18.42 -45.45 23.73
CA ALA A 20 -17.41 -46.49 23.52
C ALA A 20 -16.01 -45.93 23.84
N SER A 21 -15.17 -46.72 24.48
CA SER A 21 -13.82 -46.34 24.96
C SER A 21 -12.80 -47.43 24.64
N ARG A 22 -11.51 -47.13 24.88
CA ARG A 22 -10.30 -47.93 24.53
C ARG A 22 -9.89 -47.82 23.05
N THR A 23 -8.62 -47.92 22.65
CA THR A 23 -7.41 -48.33 23.40
C THR A 23 -6.17 -47.59 22.87
N ALA A 24 -5.16 -47.40 23.72
CA ALA A 24 -3.82 -47.00 23.27
C ALA A 24 -3.05 -48.20 22.70
N MET A 25 -2.21 -47.96 21.69
CA MET A 25 -1.06 -48.79 21.34
C MET A 25 0.00 -47.94 20.63
N GLY A 26 1.25 -48.06 21.06
CA GLY A 26 2.40 -47.49 20.38
C GLY A 26 3.53 -48.51 20.31
N VAL A 27 4.19 -48.61 19.15
CA VAL A 27 5.44 -49.33 18.87
C VAL A 27 6.08 -48.53 17.72
N SER A 28 7.17 -47.77 17.94
CA SER A 28 8.58 -48.18 17.83
C SER A 28 8.97 -48.78 16.48
N GLY A 29 10.04 -48.27 15.86
CA GLY A 29 10.48 -48.70 14.52
C GLY A 29 11.64 -47.90 13.92
N SER A 30 12.77 -47.81 14.63
CA SER A 30 14.01 -47.26 14.06
C SER A 30 14.61 -48.21 13.01
N CYS A 31 15.22 -47.66 11.94
CA CYS A 31 16.33 -48.36 11.27
C CYS A 31 17.34 -47.38 10.65
N CYS A 32 18.61 -47.52 11.01
CA CYS A 32 19.74 -46.81 10.42
C CYS A 32 20.37 -47.67 9.31
N ILE A 33 20.86 -47.06 8.22
CA ILE A 33 22.02 -47.58 7.47
C ILE A 33 22.94 -46.39 7.12
N ALA A 34 24.25 -46.63 7.14
CA ALA A 34 25.30 -45.63 6.96
C ALA A 34 26.34 -46.04 5.89
N GLY A 35 27.07 -45.07 5.36
CA GLY A 35 28.27 -45.24 4.50
C GLY A 35 28.67 -43.86 3.92
N ARG A 36 29.74 -43.20 4.38
CA ARG A 36 31.18 -43.36 4.01
C ARG A 36 31.43 -43.11 2.50
N ALA A 37 32.44 -42.34 2.06
CA ALA A 37 33.68 -41.90 2.71
C ALA A 37 34.24 -40.54 2.17
N ARG A 38 35.27 -39.99 2.85
CA ARG A 38 36.18 -38.91 2.37
C ARG A 38 37.38 -39.51 1.60
N PRO A 39 38.12 -38.71 0.81
CA PRO A 39 39.44 -38.15 1.25
C PRO A 39 39.68 -36.68 0.73
N LEU A 40 40.70 -35.88 1.09
CA LEU A 40 41.74 -35.86 2.15
C LEU A 40 42.18 -34.39 2.48
N ILE A 41 43.47 -34.10 2.71
CA ILE A 41 44.12 -32.76 2.90
C ILE A 41 45.55 -32.81 2.24
N PRO A 42 46.29 -31.69 1.99
CA PRO A 42 47.10 -30.97 3.02
C PRO A 42 47.01 -29.41 2.88
N LEU A 43 47.25 -28.52 3.86
CA LEU A 43 48.20 -28.35 5.00
C LEU A 43 49.54 -27.65 4.70
N SER A 44 49.67 -26.39 5.16
CA SER A 44 50.89 -25.68 5.61
C SER A 44 50.42 -24.54 6.57
N SER A 45 50.83 -24.39 7.84
CA SER A 45 52.17 -24.15 8.45
C SER A 45 52.84 -22.89 7.88
N ARG A 46 53.35 -21.88 8.58
CA ARG A 46 53.74 -21.59 10.00
C ARG A 46 53.64 -20.04 10.20
N SER A 47 53.80 -19.37 11.35
CA SER A 47 54.17 -19.69 12.75
C SER A 47 53.66 -18.54 13.69
N SER A 48 54.25 -18.31 14.89
CA SER A 48 53.77 -17.37 15.92
C SER A 48 54.89 -16.76 16.78
N ARG A 49 54.59 -15.69 17.57
CA ARG A 49 55.26 -15.18 18.82
C ARG A 49 56.23 -13.93 18.66
N PRO A 50 56.59 -13.18 19.75
CA PRO A 50 55.88 -11.92 20.15
C PRO A 50 56.83 -10.79 20.73
N TRP A 51 56.33 -9.92 21.66
CA TRP A 51 57.03 -8.88 22.51
C TRP A 51 57.29 -7.50 21.84
N ALA A 52 57.33 -6.34 22.52
CA ALA A 52 56.89 -5.91 23.86
C ALA A 52 56.77 -4.35 23.92
N MET A 53 56.41 -3.79 25.08
CA MET A 53 56.17 -2.34 25.34
C MET A 53 57.43 -1.45 25.23
N ALA A 54 57.27 -0.15 24.93
CA ALA A 54 57.72 0.96 25.81
C ALA A 54 57.38 2.38 25.29
N SER A 55 57.06 3.25 26.25
CA SER A 55 56.83 4.71 26.17
C SER A 55 58.02 5.56 25.67
N ARG A 56 57.74 6.74 25.09
CA ARG A 56 58.02 8.08 25.69
C ARG A 56 57.72 9.27 24.74
N ALA A 57 57.14 10.34 25.29
CA ALA A 57 57.29 11.70 24.76
C ALA A 57 58.50 12.38 25.46
N PRO A 58 59.06 13.49 24.94
CA PRO A 58 58.43 14.80 25.15
C PRO A 58 58.55 15.81 23.98
N SER A 59 57.87 16.95 24.13
CA SER A 59 58.06 18.22 23.39
C SER A 59 59.21 19.04 24.03
N PRO A 60 59.44 20.34 23.75
CA PRO A 60 58.92 21.25 22.70
C PRO A 60 60.03 22.09 21.99
N ARG A 61 59.66 22.87 20.95
CA ARG A 61 59.98 24.32 20.86
C ARG A 61 59.39 25.03 19.63
N THR A 62 59.04 26.28 19.88
CA THR A 62 58.66 27.40 19.00
C THR A 62 59.73 27.79 17.96
N THR A 63 59.28 28.24 16.78
CA THR A 63 59.65 29.53 16.16
C THR A 63 58.68 29.94 15.03
N MET A 64 58.58 31.25 14.79
CA MET A 64 57.78 31.88 13.72
C MET A 64 58.61 32.18 12.46
N SER A 65 57.91 32.48 11.36
CA SER A 65 58.42 33.14 10.14
C SER A 65 59.34 32.26 9.25
N SER A 66 59.45 32.48 7.94
CA SER A 66 58.61 33.22 6.98
C SER A 66 59.05 32.86 5.55
N THR A 67 58.19 33.12 4.56
CA THR A 67 58.49 33.32 3.12
C THR A 67 59.58 32.47 2.44
N SER A 68 59.18 31.57 1.54
CA SER A 68 59.77 31.55 0.19
C SER A 68 58.88 30.80 -0.81
N CYS A 69 58.88 31.28 -2.05
CA CYS A 69 58.08 30.74 -3.15
C CYS A 69 58.88 29.65 -3.88
N SER A 70 58.27 28.50 -4.16
CA SER A 70 58.74 27.62 -5.23
C SER A 70 57.55 27.18 -6.08
N ALA A 71 57.53 27.65 -7.33
CA ALA A 71 56.48 27.31 -8.27
C ALA A 71 56.71 25.89 -8.81
N ARG A 72 55.68 25.04 -8.75
CA ARG A 72 55.61 23.81 -9.54
C ARG A 72 54.35 23.87 -10.40
N ARG A 73 54.55 23.82 -11.72
CA ARG A 73 53.45 23.83 -12.69
C ARG A 73 52.63 22.55 -12.54
N GLU A 74 51.35 22.68 -12.26
CA GLU A 74 50.36 21.69 -12.70
C GLU A 74 49.62 22.26 -13.91
N GLN A 75 49.85 21.64 -15.06
CA GLN A 75 49.13 21.93 -16.29
C GLN A 75 48.17 20.78 -16.59
N SER A 76 46.92 21.15 -16.89
CA SER A 76 46.04 20.40 -17.80
C SER A 76 45.47 19.07 -17.30
N GLY A 77 44.54 19.15 -16.35
CA GLY A 77 43.63 18.05 -15.96
C GLY A 77 42.14 18.44 -16.03
N CYS A 78 41.74 19.35 -16.93
CA CYS A 78 40.38 19.88 -16.99
C CYS A 78 39.41 18.87 -17.65
N VAL A 79 39.02 17.83 -16.91
CA VAL A 79 37.95 16.92 -17.32
C VAL A 79 36.63 17.69 -17.30
N ARG A 80 36.02 17.82 -18.48
CA ARG A 80 34.76 18.52 -18.70
C ARG A 80 33.59 17.68 -18.18
N GLU A 81 33.35 17.70 -16.87
CA GLU A 81 32.24 16.99 -16.23
C GLU A 81 30.87 17.69 -16.41
N SER A 82 30.72 18.52 -17.45
CA SER A 82 29.54 19.33 -17.72
C SER A 82 28.43 18.63 -18.53
N GLY A 83 28.63 17.35 -18.90
CA GLY A 83 27.69 16.57 -19.73
C GLY A 83 26.68 15.72 -18.95
N SER A 84 27.13 14.97 -17.94
CA SER A 84 26.30 13.94 -17.27
C SER A 84 25.34 14.53 -16.22
N MET A 85 25.80 15.44 -15.37
CA MET A 85 24.98 16.02 -14.28
C MET A 85 23.69 16.71 -14.78
N ARG A 86 23.71 17.31 -15.97
CA ARG A 86 22.50 17.94 -16.55
C ARG A 86 21.46 16.92 -17.01
N ALA A 87 21.87 15.78 -17.55
CA ALA A 87 20.94 14.76 -18.03
C ALA A 87 20.19 14.09 -16.86
N TYR A 88 20.92 13.75 -15.77
CA TYR A 88 20.30 13.23 -14.55
C TYR A 88 19.35 14.25 -13.90
N GLY A 89 19.72 15.53 -13.86
CA GLY A 89 18.86 16.59 -13.32
C GLY A 89 17.55 16.79 -14.11
N VAL A 90 17.59 16.75 -15.45
CA VAL A 90 16.39 16.91 -16.28
C VAL A 90 15.49 15.68 -16.21
N LEU A 91 16.04 14.46 -16.23
CA LEU A 91 15.25 13.24 -16.12
C LEU A 91 14.61 13.11 -14.73
N ASP A 92 15.35 13.41 -13.65
CA ASP A 92 14.80 13.41 -12.30
C ASP A 92 13.72 14.48 -12.13
N TRP A 93 13.94 15.69 -12.67
CA TRP A 93 12.91 16.75 -12.68
C TRP A 93 11.63 16.30 -13.39
N LEU A 94 11.74 15.73 -14.61
CA LEU A 94 10.60 15.19 -15.37
C LEU A 94 9.87 14.11 -14.57
N LEU A 95 10.61 13.17 -13.97
CA LEU A 95 10.03 12.07 -13.21
C LEU A 95 9.32 12.53 -11.93
N ASN A 96 9.73 13.66 -11.34
CA ASN A 96 9.11 14.27 -10.16
C ASN A 96 7.94 15.24 -10.50
N VAL A 97 7.61 15.48 -11.77
CA VAL A 97 6.50 16.39 -12.17
C VAL A 97 5.16 15.93 -11.55
N ARG A 98 4.44 16.88 -10.94
CA ARG A 98 3.19 16.64 -10.21
C ARG A 98 2.00 16.49 -11.15
N ILE A 99 1.75 15.26 -11.60
CA ILE A 99 0.61 14.90 -12.46
C ILE A 99 -0.73 14.78 -11.71
N ASP A 100 -0.71 14.87 -10.37
CA ASP A 100 -1.90 14.88 -9.49
C ASP A 100 -2.48 16.30 -9.25
N LYS A 101 -2.10 17.29 -10.07
CA LYS A 101 -2.45 18.70 -9.84
C LYS A 101 -3.08 19.36 -11.06
N SER A 102 -4.07 20.22 -10.78
CA SER A 102 -4.70 21.10 -11.79
C SER A 102 -3.69 22.02 -12.48
N THR A 103 -2.57 22.35 -11.84
CA THR A 103 -1.46 23.10 -12.45
C THR A 103 -0.75 22.35 -13.58
N PHE A 104 -0.83 21.01 -13.61
CA PHE A 104 -0.38 20.18 -14.74
C PHE A 104 -1.51 19.93 -15.73
N LEU A 105 -2.71 19.59 -15.23
CA LEU A 105 -3.85 19.25 -16.08
C LEU A 105 -4.36 20.45 -16.91
N ALA A 106 -4.57 21.63 -16.32
CA ALA A 106 -5.20 22.74 -17.03
C ALA A 106 -4.40 23.23 -18.25
N PRO A 107 -3.05 23.33 -18.23
CA PRO A 107 -2.27 23.57 -19.44
C PRO A 107 -2.40 22.47 -20.50
N ALA A 108 -2.47 21.20 -20.09
CA ALA A 108 -2.66 20.07 -21.01
C ALA A 108 -4.05 20.10 -21.66
N ASP A 109 -5.10 20.41 -20.90
CA ASP A 109 -6.48 20.53 -21.37
C ASP A 109 -6.65 21.71 -22.34
N VAL A 110 -6.05 22.87 -22.03
CA VAL A 110 -6.05 24.02 -22.93
C VAL A 110 -5.32 23.69 -24.24
N LEU A 111 -4.17 23.02 -24.17
CA LEU A 111 -3.44 22.60 -25.37
C LEU A 111 -4.23 21.57 -26.18
N ALA A 112 -4.88 20.61 -25.52
CA ALA A 112 -5.77 19.64 -26.15
C ALA A 112 -6.93 20.36 -26.88
N ALA A 113 -7.64 21.26 -26.21
CA ALA A 113 -8.75 22.01 -26.80
C ALA A 113 -8.30 22.84 -28.02
N LEU A 114 -7.17 23.55 -27.91
CA LEU A 114 -6.60 24.32 -29.03
C LEU A 114 -6.21 23.44 -30.22
N LEU A 115 -5.59 22.28 -29.97
CA LEU A 115 -5.23 21.32 -31.01
C LEU A 115 -6.47 20.69 -31.65
N PHE A 116 -7.50 20.35 -30.88
CA PHE A 116 -8.77 19.83 -31.40
C PHE A 116 -9.47 20.85 -32.32
N VAL A 117 -9.58 22.10 -31.88
CA VAL A 117 -10.14 23.21 -32.69
C VAL A 117 -9.30 23.45 -33.95
N TYR A 118 -7.97 23.44 -33.84
CA TYR A 118 -7.08 23.55 -35.00
C TYR A 118 -7.26 22.38 -36.00
N LEU A 119 -7.42 21.15 -35.50
CA LEU A 119 -7.63 19.96 -36.32
C LEU A 119 -9.01 19.96 -37.01
N LEU A 120 -10.04 20.58 -36.42
CA LEU A 120 -11.32 20.88 -37.06
C LEU A 120 -11.19 21.99 -38.12
N ALA A 121 -10.40 23.02 -37.85
CA ALA A 121 -10.25 24.20 -38.70
C ALA A 121 -9.60 23.85 -40.06
N ARG A 122 -10.44 23.72 -41.09
CA ARG A 122 -10.08 23.72 -42.52
C ARG A 122 -11.05 24.61 -43.28
N ARG A 123 -10.73 24.90 -44.55
CA ARG A 123 -11.71 25.50 -45.48
C ARG A 123 -12.97 24.61 -45.53
N PRO A 124 -14.14 25.13 -45.11
CA PRO A 124 -15.35 24.31 -44.98
C PRO A 124 -15.92 24.00 -46.37
N HIS A 125 -15.66 22.79 -46.83
CA HIS A 125 -16.32 22.19 -47.98
C HIS A 125 -17.02 20.92 -47.50
N ARG A 126 -18.14 20.56 -48.15
CA ARG A 126 -19.04 19.48 -47.69
C ARG A 126 -18.30 18.18 -47.36
N GLY A 127 -17.32 17.79 -48.19
CA GLY A 127 -16.48 16.60 -47.96
C GLY A 127 -15.72 16.60 -46.63
N TRP A 128 -15.07 17.71 -46.26
CA TRP A 128 -14.39 17.81 -44.96
C TRP A 128 -15.37 17.79 -43.79
N VAL A 129 -16.49 18.52 -43.89
CA VAL A 129 -17.50 18.57 -42.81
C VAL A 129 -18.03 17.17 -42.53
N ILE A 130 -18.39 16.41 -43.58
CA ILE A 130 -18.83 15.01 -43.45
C ILE A 130 -17.71 14.15 -42.83
N THR A 131 -16.49 14.22 -43.36
CA THR A 131 -15.35 13.43 -42.84
C THR A 131 -15.08 13.70 -41.36
N ALA A 132 -15.08 14.97 -40.93
CA ALA A 132 -14.82 15.35 -39.55
C ALA A 132 -15.97 14.91 -38.61
N VAL A 133 -17.23 15.12 -39.01
CA VAL A 133 -18.40 14.69 -38.23
C VAL A 133 -18.44 13.16 -38.10
N THR A 134 -18.24 12.42 -39.19
CA THR A 134 -18.20 10.95 -39.15
C THR A 134 -17.04 10.44 -38.30
N ALA A 135 -15.85 11.04 -38.39
CA ALA A 135 -14.70 10.64 -37.57
C ALA A 135 -14.95 10.88 -36.07
N VAL A 136 -15.46 12.06 -35.70
CA VAL A 136 -15.78 12.39 -34.30
C VAL A 136 -16.89 11.48 -33.78
N ALA A 137 -17.98 11.28 -34.53
CA ALA A 137 -19.08 10.40 -34.13
C ALA A 137 -18.63 8.94 -33.95
N LEU A 138 -17.80 8.43 -34.85
CA LEU A 138 -17.24 7.08 -34.75
C LEU A 138 -16.29 6.94 -33.55
N GLY A 139 -15.45 7.95 -33.30
CA GLY A 139 -14.61 8.02 -32.10
C GLY A 139 -15.43 8.02 -30.81
N VAL A 140 -16.49 8.84 -30.73
CA VAL A 140 -17.42 8.85 -29.58
C VAL A 140 -18.07 7.48 -29.37
N ALA A 141 -18.60 6.86 -30.43
CA ALA A 141 -19.24 5.55 -30.35
C ALA A 141 -18.29 4.44 -29.90
N ILE A 142 -17.06 4.41 -30.42
CA ILE A 142 -16.04 3.43 -30.04
C ILE A 142 -15.55 3.68 -28.61
N GLY A 143 -15.28 4.94 -28.22
CA GLY A 143 -14.87 5.27 -26.86
C GLY A 143 -15.93 4.87 -25.83
N TRP A 144 -17.20 5.12 -26.12
CA TRP A 144 -18.32 4.70 -25.28
C TRP A 144 -18.38 3.17 -25.18
N LEU A 145 -18.36 2.47 -26.33
CA LEU A 145 -18.37 1.00 -26.40
C LEU A 145 -17.23 0.37 -25.62
N VAL A 146 -16.01 0.92 -25.70
CA VAL A 146 -14.84 0.47 -24.94
C VAL A 146 -15.09 0.62 -23.44
N THR A 147 -15.59 1.77 -22.97
CA THR A 147 -15.88 1.95 -21.54
C THR A 147 -16.98 1.01 -21.05
N TRP A 148 -18.00 0.74 -21.87
CA TRP A 148 -19.08 -0.18 -21.54
C TRP A 148 -18.60 -1.63 -21.47
N LEU A 149 -17.81 -2.09 -22.45
CA LEU A 149 -17.24 -3.44 -22.44
C LEU A 149 -16.32 -3.65 -21.23
N VAL A 150 -15.40 -2.72 -20.97
CA VAL A 150 -14.42 -2.84 -19.88
C VAL A 150 -15.07 -2.73 -18.49
N SER A 151 -16.03 -1.82 -18.32
CA SER A 151 -16.64 -1.54 -17.01
C SER A 151 -17.86 -2.39 -16.70
N ASP A 152 -18.77 -2.58 -17.65
CA ASP A 152 -20.13 -3.08 -17.38
C ASP A 152 -20.33 -4.53 -17.86
N VAL A 153 -19.52 -5.00 -18.83
CA VAL A 153 -19.61 -6.36 -19.38
C VAL A 153 -18.51 -7.29 -18.83
N TRP A 154 -17.27 -6.83 -18.82
CA TRP A 154 -16.12 -7.60 -18.35
C TRP A 154 -15.78 -7.36 -16.88
N ASP A 155 -16.27 -6.27 -16.28
CA ASP A 155 -16.03 -5.87 -14.88
C ASP A 155 -14.54 -5.95 -14.50
N VAL A 156 -13.67 -5.43 -15.38
CA VAL A 156 -12.20 -5.64 -15.32
C VAL A 156 -11.60 -5.16 -13.99
N PHE A 157 -12.22 -4.15 -13.37
CA PHE A 157 -11.77 -3.53 -12.13
C PHE A 157 -12.64 -3.90 -10.92
N GLY A 158 -13.69 -4.73 -11.07
CA GLY A 158 -14.66 -5.02 -10.02
C GLY A 158 -15.51 -3.81 -9.59
N LEU A 159 -15.49 -2.72 -10.36
CA LEU A 159 -15.92 -1.37 -9.99
C LEU A 159 -16.41 -0.60 -11.22
N PRO A 160 -17.51 0.18 -11.11
CA PRO A 160 -18.00 0.99 -12.21
C PRO A 160 -17.08 2.19 -12.48
N LEU A 161 -16.66 2.38 -13.74
CA LEU A 161 -15.92 3.57 -14.16
C LEU A 161 -16.78 4.83 -13.97
N THR A 162 -16.19 5.85 -13.34
CA THR A 162 -16.84 7.14 -13.07
C THR A 162 -17.26 7.85 -14.36
N THR A 163 -18.24 8.75 -14.27
CA THR A 163 -18.65 9.60 -15.40
C THR A 163 -17.49 10.43 -15.94
N VAL A 164 -16.56 10.86 -15.06
CA VAL A 164 -15.36 11.62 -15.44
C VAL A 164 -14.44 10.76 -16.32
N VAL A 165 -14.11 9.55 -15.89
CA VAL A 165 -13.28 8.60 -16.67
C VAL A 165 -13.94 8.28 -18.01
N ARG A 166 -15.25 7.98 -18.02
CA ARG A 166 -15.99 7.67 -19.25
C ARG A 166 -15.98 8.85 -20.22
N ALA A 167 -16.22 10.07 -19.74
CA ALA A 167 -16.16 11.28 -20.56
C ALA A 167 -14.77 11.51 -21.16
N TRP A 168 -13.70 11.38 -20.37
CA TRP A 168 -12.32 11.56 -20.86
C TRP A 168 -11.90 10.50 -21.89
N VAL A 169 -12.27 9.23 -21.70
CA VAL A 169 -12.03 8.19 -22.70
C VAL A 169 -12.78 8.52 -24.00
N VAL A 170 -14.07 8.85 -23.93
CA VAL A 170 -14.90 9.23 -25.10
C VAL A 170 -14.31 10.44 -25.84
N MET A 171 -13.90 11.50 -25.13
CA MET A 171 -13.29 12.70 -25.72
C MET A 171 -11.95 12.38 -26.39
N THR A 172 -11.11 11.53 -25.79
CA THR A 172 -9.83 11.13 -26.38
C THR A 172 -10.02 10.29 -27.63
N PHE A 173 -10.96 9.33 -27.66
CA PHE A 173 -11.26 8.61 -28.90
C PHE A 173 -11.78 9.57 -30.00
N ALA A 174 -12.65 10.52 -29.67
CA ALA A 174 -13.10 11.55 -30.62
C ALA A 174 -11.95 12.39 -31.19
N GLY A 175 -11.02 12.84 -30.32
CA GLY A 175 -9.83 13.58 -30.71
C GLY A 175 -8.85 12.77 -31.55
N VAL A 176 -8.59 11.51 -31.19
CA VAL A 176 -7.71 10.59 -31.93
C VAL A 176 -8.27 10.31 -33.33
N PHE A 177 -9.57 10.03 -33.48
CA PHE A 177 -10.18 9.81 -34.79
C PHE A 177 -10.10 11.07 -35.67
N LEU A 178 -10.33 12.26 -35.10
CA LEU A 178 -10.13 13.53 -35.79
C LEU A 178 -8.67 13.75 -36.21
N ALA A 179 -7.70 13.36 -35.37
CA ALA A 179 -6.28 13.44 -35.71
C ALA A 179 -5.91 12.47 -36.84
N VAL A 180 -6.42 11.23 -36.83
CA VAL A 180 -6.17 10.23 -37.89
C VAL A 180 -6.65 10.73 -39.26
N VAL A 181 -7.86 11.30 -39.38
CA VAL A 181 -8.31 11.90 -40.65
C VAL A 181 -7.51 13.16 -41.05
N ASN A 182 -6.77 13.76 -40.12
CA ASN A 182 -5.81 14.82 -40.40
C ASN A 182 -4.45 14.35 -40.93
N LEU A 183 -4.17 13.04 -40.96
CA LEU A 183 -3.00 12.47 -41.64
C LEU A 183 -3.20 12.32 -43.17
N ILE A 184 -4.46 12.30 -43.62
CA ILE A 184 -4.85 12.04 -45.01
C ILE A 184 -4.96 13.35 -45.80
N ARG A 185 -4.28 13.41 -46.96
CA ARG A 185 -4.31 14.52 -47.93
C ARG A 185 -4.06 15.92 -47.33
N THR A 186 -3.17 16.00 -46.34
CA THR A 186 -2.73 17.24 -45.67
C THR A 186 -1.27 17.58 -45.93
N ARG A 187 -0.91 18.85 -45.72
CA ARG A 187 0.48 19.33 -45.69
C ARG A 187 1.25 18.66 -44.54
N TRP A 188 2.55 18.38 -44.74
CA TRP A 188 3.38 17.63 -43.80
C TRP A 188 3.33 18.14 -42.35
N TRP A 189 3.39 19.46 -42.14
CA TRP A 189 3.34 20.09 -40.81
C TRP A 189 2.00 19.87 -40.09
N ARG A 190 0.89 19.73 -40.82
CA ARG A 190 -0.41 19.37 -40.22
C ARG A 190 -0.49 17.90 -39.84
N LYS A 191 0.24 17.02 -40.54
CA LYS A 191 0.43 15.62 -40.11
C LYS A 191 1.22 15.54 -38.81
N LEU A 192 2.32 16.31 -38.72
CA LEU A 192 3.10 16.45 -37.49
C LEU A 192 2.21 16.91 -36.32
N LEU A 193 1.44 17.99 -36.49
CA LEU A 193 0.51 18.48 -35.48
C LEU A 193 -0.55 17.43 -35.11
N ALA A 194 -1.08 16.66 -36.06
CA ALA A 194 -2.03 15.59 -35.77
C ALA A 194 -1.41 14.47 -34.91
N VAL A 195 -0.18 14.04 -35.22
CA VAL A 195 0.54 13.04 -34.39
C VAL A 195 0.80 13.58 -32.98
N LEU A 196 1.26 14.84 -32.87
CA LEU A 196 1.47 15.49 -31.56
C LEU A 196 0.15 15.63 -30.79
N SER A 197 -0.97 15.89 -31.47
CA SER A 197 -2.29 15.99 -30.84
C SER A 197 -2.73 14.67 -30.20
N ILE A 198 -2.44 13.51 -30.82
CA ILE A 198 -2.73 12.19 -30.22
C ILE A 198 -2.01 12.05 -28.87
N ILE A 199 -0.72 12.44 -28.80
CA ILE A 199 0.07 12.39 -27.57
C ILE A 199 -0.52 13.33 -26.50
N VAL A 200 -0.95 14.54 -26.89
CA VAL A 200 -1.58 15.50 -25.98
C VAL A 200 -2.93 15.01 -25.47
N PHE A 201 -3.81 14.46 -26.33
CA PHE A 201 -5.11 13.90 -25.92
C PHE A 201 -4.97 12.73 -24.96
N LEU A 202 -4.00 11.83 -25.22
CA LEU A 202 -3.70 10.72 -24.32
C LEU A 202 -3.14 11.22 -22.97
N THR A 203 -2.22 12.20 -22.99
CA THR A 203 -1.63 12.77 -21.77
C THR A 203 -2.68 13.50 -20.92
N ALA A 204 -3.55 14.31 -21.53
CA ALA A 204 -4.62 15.04 -20.83
C ALA A 204 -5.61 14.06 -20.17
N ALA A 205 -6.12 13.08 -20.91
CA ALA A 205 -7.02 12.07 -20.35
C ALA A 205 -6.34 11.21 -19.27
N ALA A 206 -5.09 10.79 -19.46
CA ALA A 206 -4.34 10.05 -18.43
C ALA A 206 -4.18 10.86 -17.14
N ALA A 207 -3.87 12.15 -17.24
CA ALA A 207 -3.76 13.04 -16.09
C ALA A 207 -5.12 13.30 -15.40
N ALA A 208 -6.19 13.48 -16.18
CA ALA A 208 -7.53 13.66 -15.63
C ALA A 208 -8.05 12.41 -14.91
N ILE A 209 -7.89 11.23 -15.52
CA ILE A 209 -8.21 9.92 -14.92
C ILE A 209 -7.37 9.69 -13.66
N ASN A 210 -6.08 10.04 -13.71
CA ASN A 210 -5.19 9.94 -12.54
C ASN A 210 -5.63 10.85 -11.38
N ILE A 211 -6.13 12.06 -11.66
CA ILE A 211 -6.65 12.98 -10.65
C ILE A 211 -7.97 12.46 -10.06
N ASP A 212 -8.86 11.90 -10.89
CA ASP A 212 -10.14 11.31 -10.46
C ASP A 212 -9.91 10.18 -9.44
N PHE A 213 -9.04 9.21 -9.76
CA PHE A 213 -8.67 8.13 -8.85
C PHE A 213 -7.66 8.52 -7.74
N GLY A 214 -6.97 9.66 -7.92
CA GLY A 214 -5.86 10.10 -7.07
C GLY A 214 -4.64 9.17 -7.07
N ALA A 215 -4.45 8.34 -8.10
CA ALA A 215 -3.57 7.16 -8.07
C ALA A 215 -2.07 7.49 -7.93
N TYR A 216 -1.52 8.34 -8.79
CA TYR A 216 -0.09 8.62 -8.89
C TYR A 216 0.21 10.10 -8.66
N ARG A 217 1.20 10.41 -7.83
CA ARG A 217 1.63 11.79 -7.54
C ARG A 217 2.48 12.38 -8.66
N ASN A 218 3.32 11.53 -9.26
CA ASN A 218 4.29 11.88 -10.30
C ASN A 218 4.55 10.66 -11.21
N LEU A 219 5.49 10.80 -12.16
CA LEU A 219 5.81 9.72 -13.09
C LEU A 219 6.62 8.58 -12.43
N LYS A 220 7.34 8.80 -11.32
CA LYS A 220 8.01 7.70 -10.58
C LYS A 220 6.99 6.71 -10.04
N ASP A 221 5.93 7.23 -9.41
CA ASP A 221 4.81 6.42 -8.92
C ASP A 221 4.14 5.67 -10.08
N ALA A 222 3.88 6.35 -11.21
CA ALA A 222 3.24 5.77 -12.38
C ALA A 222 4.08 4.67 -13.08
N PHE A 223 5.41 4.74 -12.99
CA PHE A 223 6.33 3.69 -13.47
C PHE A 223 6.62 2.62 -12.41
N GLY A 224 5.97 2.65 -11.23
CA GLY A 224 6.19 1.66 -10.16
C GLY A 224 7.59 1.73 -9.53
N ILE A 225 8.29 2.86 -9.67
CA ILE A 225 9.61 3.07 -9.08
C ILE A 225 9.40 3.30 -7.58
N THR A 226 9.58 2.26 -6.75
CA THR A 226 9.52 2.37 -5.29
C THR A 226 10.46 3.49 -4.83
N PRO A 227 9.94 4.61 -4.29
CA PRO A 227 10.75 5.81 -4.07
C PRO A 227 11.55 5.76 -2.77
N TYR A 228 11.51 4.63 -2.06
CA TYR A 228 12.03 4.47 -0.71
C TYR A 228 13.23 3.51 -0.71
N PRO A 229 14.40 3.92 -0.21
CA PRO A 229 15.55 3.03 -0.07
C PRO A 229 15.34 2.04 1.10
N PRO A 230 16.13 0.96 1.17
CA PRO A 230 16.15 0.08 2.34
C PRO A 230 16.42 0.84 3.64
N LEU A 231 15.73 0.47 4.73
CA LEU A 231 16.05 0.99 6.06
C LEU A 231 17.44 0.53 6.49
N ALA A 232 18.20 1.45 7.09
CA ALA A 232 19.52 1.12 7.63
C ALA A 232 19.36 0.25 8.88
N SER A 233 20.16 -0.82 8.98
CA SER A 233 20.12 -1.81 10.07
C SER A 233 20.19 -1.23 11.49
N ARG A 234 20.79 -0.04 11.66
CA ARG A 234 20.83 0.71 12.93
C ARG A 234 19.46 1.14 13.48
N TYR A 235 18.39 1.00 12.70
CA TYR A 235 17.00 1.24 13.13
C TYR A 235 16.22 -0.07 13.36
N LEU A 236 16.86 -1.23 13.16
CA LEU A 236 16.28 -2.58 13.20
C LEU A 236 16.88 -3.43 14.34
N ASN A 237 17.30 -2.76 15.41
CA ASN A 237 17.88 -3.34 16.63
C ASN A 237 17.04 -3.04 17.87
N GLY A 238 15.75 -2.77 17.68
CA GLY A 238 14.79 -2.56 18.76
C GLY A 238 14.45 -3.85 19.50
N GLN A 239 13.60 -3.73 20.52
CA GLN A 239 13.07 -4.85 21.30
C GLN A 239 11.59 -4.59 21.61
N VAL A 240 10.79 -5.64 21.76
CA VAL A 240 9.44 -5.54 22.34
C VAL A 240 9.49 -5.23 23.85
N GLY A 241 8.43 -4.60 24.38
CA GLY A 241 8.25 -4.37 25.82
C GLY A 241 6.87 -3.80 26.16
N PRO A 242 6.56 -3.56 27.45
CA PRO A 242 5.39 -2.76 27.81
C PRO A 242 5.55 -1.31 27.32
N VAL A 243 4.45 -0.66 26.96
CA VAL A 243 4.43 0.80 26.79
C VAL A 243 4.34 1.46 28.17
N ASP A 244 4.97 2.62 28.33
CA ASP A 244 4.65 3.51 29.45
C ASP A 244 3.28 4.15 29.18
N PRO A 245 2.24 3.91 29.99
CA PRO A 245 0.92 4.51 29.78
C PRO A 245 0.93 6.04 29.98
N THR A 246 2.02 6.60 30.53
CA THR A 246 2.24 8.03 30.68
C THR A 246 3.18 8.63 29.61
N LEU A 247 3.58 7.85 28.59
CA LEU A 247 4.57 8.24 27.58
C LEU A 247 4.24 9.60 26.93
N ALA A 248 2.98 9.84 26.56
CA ALA A 248 2.55 11.09 25.95
C ALA A 248 2.73 12.33 26.86
N GLN A 249 2.77 12.15 28.19
CA GLN A 249 2.98 13.22 29.16
C GLN A 249 4.42 13.30 29.69
N THR A 250 5.16 12.18 29.70
CA THR A 250 6.54 12.11 30.23
C THR A 250 7.62 12.29 29.17
N TRP A 251 7.30 12.03 27.89
CA TRP A 251 8.25 12.14 26.79
C TRP A 251 8.68 13.59 26.52
N HIS A 252 9.99 13.81 26.54
CA HIS A 252 10.61 15.09 26.18
C HIS A 252 11.53 14.88 24.97
N PRO A 253 11.31 15.58 23.83
CA PRO A 253 12.16 15.47 22.65
C PRO A 253 13.63 15.79 22.97
N PRO A 254 14.58 14.88 22.71
CA PRO A 254 15.99 15.17 22.90
C PRO A 254 16.48 16.15 21.81
N ALA A 255 17.51 16.93 22.16
CA ALA A 255 18.17 17.82 21.20
C ALA A 255 18.68 17.04 19.98
N GLY A 256 18.38 17.55 18.78
CA GLY A 256 18.77 16.91 17.53
C GLY A 256 17.83 15.79 17.03
N MET A 257 16.69 15.54 17.70
CA MET A 257 15.63 14.70 17.13
C MET A 257 15.18 15.27 15.76
N PRO A 258 15.05 14.44 14.70
CA PRO A 258 14.52 14.90 13.41
C PRO A 258 13.12 15.50 13.51
N SER A 259 12.77 16.47 12.65
CA SER A 259 11.42 17.06 12.62
C SER A 259 10.39 16.22 11.83
N LYS A 260 10.82 15.12 11.20
CA LYS A 260 9.99 14.21 10.41
C LYS A 260 10.45 12.77 10.60
N GLY A 261 9.53 11.84 10.44
CA GLY A 261 9.83 10.42 10.43
C GLY A 261 10.56 9.99 9.16
N LYS A 262 11.02 8.74 9.17
CA LYS A 262 11.75 8.11 8.08
C LYS A 262 10.97 6.93 7.54
N LEU A 263 10.79 6.91 6.23
CA LEU A 263 10.21 5.79 5.48
C LEU A 263 11.30 5.07 4.70
N GLY A 264 11.25 3.74 4.67
CA GLY A 264 12.15 2.89 3.91
C GLY A 264 11.59 1.48 3.74
N THR A 265 12.27 0.66 2.94
CA THR A 265 11.87 -0.74 2.72
C THR A 265 12.62 -1.73 3.63
N VAL A 266 12.00 -2.87 3.90
CA VAL A 266 12.61 -4.01 4.61
C VAL A 266 12.12 -5.33 4.01
N ASP A 267 12.97 -6.34 4.02
CA ASP A 267 12.57 -7.71 3.71
C ASP A 267 12.15 -8.42 5.02
N ILE A 268 10.93 -8.95 5.05
CA ILE A 268 10.38 -9.72 6.17
C ILE A 268 10.42 -11.20 5.76
N PRO A 269 11.27 -12.04 6.39
CA PRO A 269 11.37 -13.45 6.01
C PRO A 269 10.08 -14.23 6.36
N ALA A 270 9.44 -14.79 5.34
CA ALA A 270 8.27 -15.68 5.45
C ALA A 270 8.66 -17.08 5.96
N THR A 271 9.27 -17.14 7.14
CA THR A 271 9.95 -18.34 7.67
C THR A 271 8.96 -19.46 8.02
N THR A 272 7.78 -19.11 8.51
CA THR A 272 6.71 -20.04 8.88
C THR A 272 5.78 -20.33 7.71
N SER A 273 5.36 -19.27 7.00
CA SER A 273 4.36 -19.35 5.94
C SER A 273 4.89 -19.81 4.58
N GLY A 274 6.17 -19.57 4.28
CA GLY A 274 6.73 -19.74 2.94
C GLY A 274 6.10 -18.82 1.87
N PHE A 275 5.38 -17.78 2.29
CA PHE A 275 4.72 -16.84 1.38
C PHE A 275 5.73 -15.98 0.61
N ASN A 276 5.54 -15.87 -0.71
CA ASN A 276 6.44 -15.09 -1.57
C ASN A 276 6.08 -13.59 -1.51
N ALA A 277 6.39 -12.95 -0.39
CA ALA A 277 6.18 -11.52 -0.16
C ALA A 277 7.24 -10.66 -0.87
N ARG A 278 6.81 -9.51 -1.41
CA ARG A 278 7.69 -8.39 -1.76
C ARG A 278 8.12 -7.62 -0.50
N ALA A 279 9.18 -6.83 -0.62
CA ALA A 279 9.68 -5.97 0.45
C ALA A 279 8.58 -5.08 1.05
N ALA A 280 8.47 -5.09 2.38
CA ALA A 280 7.55 -4.27 3.15
C ALA A 280 8.02 -2.80 3.19
N SER A 281 7.08 -1.88 3.43
CA SER A 281 7.39 -0.46 3.68
C SER A 281 7.18 -0.13 5.16
N VAL A 282 8.18 0.48 5.79
CA VAL A 282 8.16 0.81 7.23
C VAL A 282 8.40 2.29 7.45
N TYR A 283 7.46 2.94 8.15
CA TYR A 283 7.61 4.30 8.67
C TYR A 283 8.02 4.27 10.15
N LEU A 284 9.09 4.99 10.45
CA LEU A 284 9.59 5.26 11.80
C LEU A 284 9.36 6.75 12.13
N PRO A 285 8.58 7.09 13.17
CA PRO A 285 8.35 8.48 13.56
C PRO A 285 9.61 9.13 14.14
N PRO A 286 9.66 10.47 14.28
CA PRO A 286 10.78 11.19 14.89
C PRO A 286 11.36 10.57 16.17
N ALA A 287 10.48 10.18 17.11
CA ALA A 287 10.89 9.58 18.38
C ALA A 287 11.52 8.18 18.23
N ALA A 288 11.30 7.48 17.12
CA ALA A 288 11.95 6.21 16.80
C ALA A 288 13.36 6.38 16.19
N LEU A 289 13.78 7.61 15.88
CA LEU A 289 15.05 7.90 15.18
C LEU A 289 16.18 8.36 16.12
N VAL A 290 15.94 8.45 17.42
CA VAL A 290 16.90 8.86 18.45
C VAL A 290 17.53 7.65 19.14
N SER A 291 18.68 7.83 19.81
CA SER A 291 19.43 6.74 20.46
C SER A 291 18.66 6.02 21.56
N SER A 292 17.82 6.77 22.28
CA SER A 292 17.03 6.28 23.42
C SER A 292 15.53 6.35 23.07
N ALA A 293 15.15 5.73 21.96
CA ALA A 293 13.77 5.70 21.50
C ALA A 293 12.83 5.04 22.55
N PRO A 294 11.62 5.56 22.76
CA PRO A 294 10.62 4.91 23.61
C PRO A 294 10.03 3.68 22.89
N LYS A 295 9.35 2.81 23.65
CA LYS A 295 8.50 1.77 23.05
C LYS A 295 7.30 2.45 22.42
N LEU A 296 7.06 2.22 21.13
CA LEU A 296 5.97 2.85 20.39
C LEU A 296 4.90 1.83 19.97
N PRO A 297 3.62 2.23 19.88
CA PRO A 297 2.58 1.37 19.33
C PRO A 297 2.78 1.13 17.84
N VAL A 298 2.12 0.10 17.32
CA VAL A 298 2.28 -0.43 15.96
C VAL A 298 0.98 -0.34 15.19
N MET A 299 1.05 0.06 13.92
CA MET A 299 -0.02 -0.15 12.95
C MET A 299 0.46 -1.07 11.84
N VAL A 300 -0.17 -2.23 11.66
CA VAL A 300 0.03 -3.11 10.50
C VAL A 300 -0.99 -2.70 9.43
N MET A 301 -0.53 -2.19 8.30
CA MET A 301 -1.39 -1.48 7.33
C MET A 301 -1.31 -2.07 5.92
N PHE A 302 -2.45 -2.39 5.30
CA PHE A 302 -2.53 -3.03 3.98
C PHE A 302 -3.06 -2.10 2.88
N SER A 303 -2.49 -2.19 1.69
CA SER A 303 -3.00 -1.52 0.48
C SER A 303 -4.21 -2.28 -0.13
N GLY A 304 -4.77 -1.74 -1.22
CA GLY A 304 -5.81 -2.44 -1.99
C GLY A 304 -5.24 -3.45 -3.00
N GLN A 305 -6.15 -4.12 -3.70
CA GLN A 305 -5.84 -4.82 -4.96
C GLN A 305 -6.42 -3.99 -6.13
N PRO A 306 -5.65 -3.70 -7.19
CA PRO A 306 -4.22 -3.99 -7.34
C PRO A 306 -3.36 -3.07 -6.45
N GLY A 307 -2.19 -3.54 -6.01
CA GLY A 307 -1.34 -2.70 -5.15
C GLY A 307 0.02 -3.22 -4.70
N THR A 308 0.74 -2.35 -4.01
CA THR A 308 2.06 -2.59 -3.41
C THR A 308 2.07 -2.15 -1.93
N PRO A 309 3.05 -2.61 -1.13
CA PRO A 309 3.28 -2.11 0.23
C PRO A 309 3.49 -0.58 0.33
N ALA A 310 4.00 0.05 -0.73
CA ALA A 310 4.31 1.48 -0.71
C ALA A 310 3.08 2.39 -0.90
N ASP A 311 1.96 1.85 -1.42
CA ASP A 311 0.86 2.65 -1.96
C ASP A 311 0.14 3.49 -0.91
N LEU A 312 0.06 3.01 0.34
CA LEU A 312 -0.46 3.78 1.46
C LEU A 312 0.35 5.07 1.72
N PHE A 313 1.65 5.08 1.37
CA PHE A 313 2.53 6.22 1.56
C PHE A 313 2.66 7.09 0.29
N THR A 314 2.73 6.50 -0.90
CA THR A 314 2.79 7.22 -2.19
C THR A 314 1.43 7.80 -2.55
N SER A 315 0.39 6.97 -2.62
CA SER A 315 -0.97 7.35 -2.99
C SER A 315 -1.78 7.78 -1.76
N GLY A 316 -1.78 7.01 -0.68
CA GLY A 316 -2.53 7.30 0.56
C GLY A 316 -1.99 8.47 1.41
N HIS A 317 -0.79 8.96 1.11
CA HIS A 317 -0.10 10.05 1.82
C HIS A 317 0.13 9.81 3.33
N LEU A 318 0.11 8.55 3.79
CA LEU A 318 0.16 8.18 5.21
C LEU A 318 1.37 8.76 5.96
N GLN A 319 2.55 8.84 5.33
CA GLN A 319 3.72 9.49 5.95
C GLN A 319 3.44 10.96 6.33
N GLY A 320 2.73 11.71 5.48
CA GLY A 320 2.43 13.12 5.76
C GLY A 320 1.42 13.30 6.89
N ILE A 321 0.51 12.33 7.06
CA ILE A 321 -0.46 12.28 8.16
C ILE A 321 0.27 11.99 9.48
N LEU A 322 1.18 11.00 9.48
CA LEU A 322 1.97 10.62 10.65
C LEU A 322 2.99 11.69 11.04
N ASP A 323 3.65 12.35 10.07
CA ASP A 323 4.54 13.49 10.32
C ASP A 323 3.77 14.68 10.92
N ALA A 324 2.54 14.94 10.44
CA ALA A 324 1.70 16.01 10.98
C ALA A 324 1.23 15.72 12.41
N TYR A 325 0.85 14.47 12.70
CA TYR A 325 0.55 14.02 14.06
C TYR A 325 1.78 14.14 14.97
N ALA A 326 2.94 13.62 14.54
CA ALA A 326 4.18 13.69 15.31
C ALA A 326 4.62 15.13 15.61
N ALA A 327 4.38 16.07 14.69
CA ALA A 327 4.70 17.48 14.90
C ALA A 327 3.91 18.12 16.06
N THR A 328 2.71 17.63 16.39
CA THR A 328 1.91 18.12 17.53
C THR A 328 2.02 17.24 18.78
N HIS A 329 2.62 16.06 18.69
CA HIS A 329 2.79 15.09 19.80
C HIS A 329 4.26 14.83 20.12
N HIS A 330 5.09 15.88 20.17
CA HIS A 330 6.50 15.77 20.61
C HIS A 330 7.34 14.73 19.84
N GLY A 331 7.04 14.51 18.56
CA GLY A 331 7.70 13.51 17.71
C GLY A 331 7.19 12.08 17.88
N LEU A 332 6.22 11.84 18.75
CA LEU A 332 5.54 10.55 18.92
C LEU A 332 4.53 10.33 17.80
N ALA A 333 4.55 9.14 17.22
CA ALA A 333 3.45 8.57 16.45
C ALA A 333 3.60 7.03 16.50
N PRO A 334 2.65 6.26 15.97
CA PRO A 334 2.84 4.83 15.80
C PRO A 334 3.96 4.52 14.80
N ILE A 335 4.66 3.41 15.01
CA ILE A 335 5.46 2.78 13.94
C ILE A 335 4.48 2.09 12.99
N VAL A 336 4.60 2.36 11.69
CA VAL A 336 3.70 1.77 10.69
C VAL A 336 4.46 0.80 9.82
N VAL A 337 3.97 -0.42 9.74
CA VAL A 337 4.51 -1.49 8.91
C VAL A 337 3.45 -1.88 7.89
N ALA A 338 3.74 -1.65 6.61
CA ALA A 338 2.95 -2.14 5.51
C ALA A 338 3.67 -3.35 4.89
N PRO A 339 3.29 -4.59 5.25
CA PRO A 339 3.81 -5.79 4.60
C PRO A 339 3.10 -6.04 3.26
N ASP A 340 3.66 -6.90 2.42
CA ASP A 340 2.99 -7.35 1.20
C ASP A 340 1.97 -8.45 1.49
N GLN A 341 0.69 -8.10 1.42
CA GLN A 341 -0.43 -9.02 1.57
C GLN A 341 -0.76 -9.81 0.29
N LEU A 342 -0.30 -9.35 -0.89
CA LEU A 342 -0.69 -9.90 -2.20
C LEU A 342 0.36 -10.82 -2.84
N GLY A 343 1.65 -10.63 -2.54
CA GLY A 343 2.79 -11.31 -3.20
C GLY A 343 3.08 -10.81 -4.62
N ASN A 344 2.06 -10.33 -5.33
CA ASN A 344 2.14 -9.73 -6.67
C ASN A 344 1.04 -8.65 -6.80
N PRO A 345 1.28 -7.52 -7.50
CA PRO A 345 0.32 -6.43 -7.58
C PRO A 345 -1.09 -6.79 -8.05
N LEU A 346 -1.24 -7.82 -8.91
CA LEU A 346 -2.52 -8.20 -9.50
C LEU A 346 -3.17 -9.43 -8.82
N SER A 347 -2.42 -10.13 -7.97
CA SER A 347 -2.90 -11.30 -7.24
C SER A 347 -3.84 -10.93 -6.09
N ASN A 348 -4.66 -11.88 -5.65
CA ASN A 348 -5.47 -11.75 -4.45
C ASN A 348 -5.52 -13.11 -3.72
N PRO A 349 -4.61 -13.34 -2.76
CA PRO A 349 -4.62 -14.52 -1.89
C PRO A 349 -5.67 -14.41 -0.76
N MET A 350 -6.54 -13.39 -0.80
CA MET A 350 -7.70 -13.22 0.08
C MET A 350 -7.39 -13.13 1.59
N CYS A 351 -6.13 -12.89 1.96
CA CYS A 351 -5.68 -12.86 3.37
C CYS A 351 -6.11 -14.13 4.13
N VAL A 352 -6.00 -15.27 3.45
CA VAL A 352 -6.23 -16.63 3.96
C VAL A 352 -5.07 -17.51 3.55
N ASP A 353 -4.92 -18.65 4.24
CA ASP A 353 -4.00 -19.69 3.83
C ASP A 353 -4.71 -20.65 2.87
N SER A 354 -4.21 -20.72 1.62
CA SER A 354 -4.84 -21.47 0.54
C SER A 354 -3.85 -21.85 -0.56
N SER A 355 -4.33 -22.54 -1.60
CA SER A 355 -3.61 -22.78 -2.85
C SER A 355 -3.20 -21.50 -3.60
N LEU A 356 -3.71 -20.33 -3.22
CA LEU A 356 -3.32 -19.03 -3.79
C LEU A 356 -2.15 -18.36 -3.03
N GLY A 357 -1.75 -18.92 -1.88
CA GLY A 357 -0.70 -18.39 -1.02
C GLY A 357 -1.03 -18.59 0.47
N GLN A 358 0.00 -18.61 1.31
CA GLN A 358 -0.10 -18.67 2.77
C GLN A 358 -0.10 -17.24 3.37
N SER A 359 -1.05 -16.42 2.91
CA SER A 359 -1.08 -14.99 3.20
C SER A 359 -1.50 -14.70 4.65
N ALA A 360 -2.36 -15.52 5.25
CA ALA A 360 -2.76 -15.31 6.66
C ALA A 360 -1.59 -15.60 7.61
N SER A 361 -0.97 -16.78 7.50
CA SER A 361 0.19 -17.15 8.34
C SER A 361 1.36 -16.17 8.20
N TYR A 362 1.60 -15.61 7.00
CA TYR A 362 2.60 -14.56 6.82
C TYR A 362 2.28 -13.30 7.64
N LEU A 363 1.02 -12.84 7.56
CA LEU A 363 0.60 -11.56 8.15
C LEU A 363 0.29 -11.63 9.64
N THR A 364 -0.04 -12.80 10.19
CA THR A 364 -0.37 -12.99 11.61
C THR A 364 0.71 -13.71 12.43
N VAL A 365 1.72 -14.32 11.77
CA VAL A 365 2.86 -14.97 12.46
C VAL A 365 4.20 -14.35 12.07
N ASP A 366 4.59 -14.43 10.80
CA ASP A 366 5.93 -14.00 10.36
C ASP A 366 6.12 -12.48 10.53
N VAL A 367 5.12 -11.67 10.15
CA VAL A 367 5.17 -10.20 10.27
C VAL A 367 5.19 -9.75 11.75
N PRO A 368 4.28 -10.16 12.65
CA PRO A 368 4.35 -9.79 14.07
C PRO A 368 5.65 -10.25 14.76
N HIS A 369 6.16 -11.44 14.42
CA HIS A 369 7.45 -11.92 14.93
C HIS A 369 8.61 -11.05 14.44
N TRP A 370 8.64 -10.64 13.17
CA TRP A 370 9.66 -9.73 12.65
C TRP A 370 9.59 -8.36 13.34
N ILE A 371 8.39 -7.79 13.50
CA ILE A 371 8.18 -6.50 14.17
C ILE A 371 8.71 -6.53 15.61
N THR A 372 8.35 -7.54 16.39
CA THR A 372 8.73 -7.64 17.81
C THR A 372 10.22 -7.95 18.02
N SER A 373 10.90 -8.52 17.03
CA SER A 373 12.34 -8.82 17.07
C SER A 373 13.26 -7.74 16.52
N HIS A 374 12.76 -6.81 15.69
CA HIS A 374 13.57 -5.77 15.04
C HIS A 374 13.23 -4.33 15.46
N LEU A 375 11.99 -4.06 15.88
CA LEU A 375 11.50 -2.70 16.15
C LEU A 375 11.33 -2.45 17.65
N ASN A 376 11.46 -1.19 18.07
CA ASN A 376 11.36 -0.80 19.47
C ASN A 376 9.91 -0.52 19.86
N VAL A 377 9.13 -1.60 20.02
CA VAL A 377 7.66 -1.55 20.03
C VAL A 377 7.04 -1.94 21.36
N ALA A 378 5.83 -1.46 21.59
CA ALA A 378 4.93 -2.02 22.60
C ALA A 378 4.55 -3.47 22.22
N GLY A 379 4.29 -4.33 23.22
CA GLY A 379 3.95 -5.74 23.00
C GLY A 379 2.49 -6.13 23.24
N GLY A 380 1.65 -5.22 23.74
CA GLY A 380 0.24 -5.51 24.06
C GLY A 380 -0.70 -5.21 22.88
N PRO A 381 -1.79 -5.98 22.70
CA PRO A 381 -2.73 -5.77 21.58
C PRO A 381 -3.48 -4.44 21.67
N GLN A 382 -3.58 -3.83 22.85
CA GLN A 382 -4.03 -2.45 23.09
C GLN A 382 -3.16 -1.39 22.38
N GLN A 383 -1.89 -1.70 22.09
CA GLN A 383 -0.95 -0.83 21.37
C GLN A 383 -0.71 -1.30 19.93
N TRP A 384 -1.53 -2.22 19.42
CA TRP A 384 -1.43 -2.76 18.08
C TRP A 384 -2.74 -2.55 17.33
N ALA A 385 -2.63 -1.88 16.19
CA ALA A 385 -3.72 -1.70 15.25
C ALA A 385 -3.47 -2.48 13.97
N VAL A 386 -4.55 -2.87 13.31
CA VAL A 386 -4.54 -3.37 11.94
C VAL A 386 -5.44 -2.51 11.08
N GLY A 387 -5.02 -2.17 9.86
CA GLY A 387 -5.82 -1.33 8.99
C GLY A 387 -5.57 -1.57 7.51
N GLY A 388 -6.45 -1.08 6.64
CA GLY A 388 -6.22 -1.16 5.21
C GLY A 388 -7.35 -0.61 4.35
N TYR A 389 -7.13 -0.68 3.04
CA TYR A 389 -8.07 -0.20 2.02
C TYR A 389 -8.48 -1.31 1.06
N SER A 390 -9.75 -1.35 0.65
CA SER A 390 -10.29 -2.30 -0.33
C SER A 390 -10.03 -3.74 0.14
N GLN A 391 -9.41 -4.59 -0.70
CA GLN A 391 -8.90 -5.92 -0.31
C GLN A 391 -8.12 -5.90 1.03
N GLY A 392 -7.31 -4.87 1.29
CA GLY A 392 -6.58 -4.69 2.54
C GLY A 392 -7.47 -4.28 3.73
N GLY A 393 -8.60 -3.61 3.49
CA GLY A 393 -9.63 -3.37 4.51
C GLY A 393 -10.31 -4.67 4.92
N THR A 394 -10.63 -5.52 3.94
CA THR A 394 -11.09 -6.90 4.15
C THR A 394 -10.10 -7.72 5.00
N CYS A 395 -8.79 -7.62 4.70
CA CYS A 395 -7.73 -8.22 5.51
C CYS A 395 -7.70 -7.66 6.94
N ALA A 396 -7.80 -6.33 7.10
CA ALA A 396 -7.78 -5.70 8.42
C ALA A 396 -8.96 -6.15 9.29
N LEU A 397 -10.18 -6.23 8.73
CA LEU A 397 -11.34 -6.74 9.45
C LEU A 397 -11.23 -8.25 9.71
N GLN A 398 -10.69 -9.05 8.77
CA GLN A 398 -10.40 -10.47 9.00
C GLN A 398 -9.43 -10.68 10.18
N PHE A 399 -8.30 -9.99 10.19
CA PHE A 399 -7.28 -10.19 11.23
C PHE A 399 -7.67 -9.52 12.56
N GLY A 400 -8.28 -8.35 12.55
CA GLY A 400 -8.78 -7.70 13.76
C GLY A 400 -9.93 -8.48 14.43
N ALA A 401 -10.81 -9.09 13.64
CA ALA A 401 -11.86 -9.96 14.18
C ALA A 401 -11.35 -11.36 14.56
N GLY A 402 -10.38 -11.91 13.82
CA GLY A 402 -9.83 -13.25 14.03
C GLY A 402 -8.75 -13.34 15.11
N HIS A 403 -8.02 -12.24 15.34
CA HIS A 403 -6.88 -12.17 16.27
C HIS A 403 -7.00 -10.97 17.25
N PRO A 404 -8.01 -10.96 18.14
CA PRO A 404 -8.10 -9.96 19.21
C PRO A 404 -6.98 -10.08 20.25
N ASP A 405 -6.20 -11.17 20.21
CA ASP A 405 -4.93 -11.34 20.93
C ASP A 405 -3.77 -10.54 20.32
N LEU A 406 -3.87 -10.15 19.04
CA LEU A 406 -2.89 -9.30 18.35
C LEU A 406 -3.35 -7.85 18.20
N TYR A 407 -4.64 -7.57 17.98
CA TYR A 407 -5.13 -6.23 17.62
C TYR A 407 -6.36 -5.81 18.43
N ARG A 408 -6.39 -4.55 18.92
CA ARG A 408 -7.56 -3.93 19.60
C ARG A 408 -8.02 -2.62 18.95
N SER A 409 -7.43 -2.28 17.82
CA SER A 409 -7.84 -1.15 16.97
C SER A 409 -7.84 -1.59 15.51
N ILE A 410 -8.94 -1.34 14.80
CA ILE A 410 -9.16 -1.76 13.41
C ILE A 410 -9.49 -0.53 12.56
N ILE A 411 -8.90 -0.41 11.37
CA ILE A 411 -9.29 0.60 10.36
C ILE A 411 -9.65 -0.12 9.05
N ASP A 412 -10.94 -0.28 8.77
CA ASP A 412 -11.44 -0.88 7.52
C ASP A 412 -11.94 0.21 6.57
N ILE A 413 -11.16 0.51 5.52
CA ILE A 413 -11.53 1.48 4.48
C ILE A 413 -12.06 0.71 3.27
N SER A 414 -13.39 0.66 3.12
CA SER A 414 -14.05 0.11 1.94
C SER A 414 -13.71 -1.37 1.66
N GLY A 415 -13.49 -2.18 2.70
CA GLY A 415 -13.38 -3.63 2.60
C GLY A 415 -14.70 -4.35 2.30
N GLU A 416 -14.58 -5.64 2.01
CA GLU A 416 -15.69 -6.56 1.81
C GLU A 416 -16.14 -7.26 3.11
N ILE A 417 -17.42 -7.61 3.18
CA ILE A 417 -17.95 -8.53 4.21
C ILE A 417 -17.54 -10.01 4.01
N ALA A 418 -16.89 -10.33 2.88
CA ALA A 418 -16.37 -11.64 2.53
C ALA A 418 -15.25 -11.51 1.49
N PRO A 419 -14.07 -12.13 1.68
CA PRO A 419 -13.01 -12.10 0.69
C PRO A 419 -13.45 -12.80 -0.60
N THR A 420 -13.08 -12.26 -1.77
CA THR A 420 -13.55 -12.79 -3.06
C THR A 420 -12.55 -12.60 -4.19
N ILE A 421 -12.54 -13.57 -5.10
CA ILE A 421 -11.91 -13.53 -6.43
C ILE A 421 -12.94 -13.86 -7.54
N GLY A 422 -14.19 -13.45 -7.31
CA GLY A 422 -15.34 -13.72 -8.17
C GLY A 422 -16.08 -15.01 -7.83
N ARG A 423 -16.95 -15.43 -8.76
CA ARG A 423 -17.98 -16.48 -8.55
C ARG A 423 -17.45 -17.81 -8.02
N ASP A 424 -16.25 -18.22 -8.41
CA ASP A 424 -15.66 -19.52 -8.05
C ASP A 424 -14.77 -19.51 -6.79
N THR A 425 -14.83 -18.47 -5.96
CA THR A 425 -13.94 -18.30 -4.78
C THR A 425 -13.81 -19.56 -3.92
N ALA A 426 -14.94 -20.17 -3.51
CA ALA A 426 -14.93 -21.41 -2.72
C ALA A 426 -14.22 -22.57 -3.43
N LYS A 427 -14.40 -22.71 -4.75
CA LYS A 427 -13.78 -23.76 -5.57
C LYS A 427 -12.27 -23.54 -5.73
N LYS A 428 -11.85 -22.29 -5.98
CA LYS A 428 -10.47 -21.93 -6.31
C LYS A 428 -9.53 -21.89 -5.10
N ALA A 429 -10.02 -21.51 -3.92
CA ALA A 429 -9.20 -21.35 -2.71
C ALA A 429 -9.52 -22.32 -1.56
N PHE A 430 -10.73 -22.90 -1.53
CA PHE A 430 -11.21 -23.73 -0.41
C PHE A 430 -11.61 -25.15 -0.85
N GLY A 431 -11.14 -25.61 -2.02
CA GLY A 431 -11.46 -26.94 -2.57
C GLY A 431 -12.95 -27.20 -2.83
N GLY A 432 -13.77 -26.15 -2.91
CA GLY A 432 -15.23 -26.22 -3.00
C GLY A 432 -15.95 -26.19 -1.64
N SER A 433 -15.22 -26.20 -0.53
CA SER A 433 -15.82 -26.19 0.82
C SER A 433 -16.44 -24.83 1.16
N ALA A 434 -17.77 -24.76 1.05
CA ALA A 434 -18.55 -23.61 1.50
C ALA A 434 -18.38 -23.34 3.01
N ALA A 435 -18.18 -24.39 3.82
CA ALA A 435 -17.95 -24.25 5.26
C ALA A 435 -16.60 -23.58 5.56
N ALA A 436 -15.52 -23.99 4.88
CA ALA A 436 -14.20 -23.37 5.03
C ALA A 436 -14.21 -21.92 4.53
N TYR A 437 -14.85 -21.65 3.39
CA TYR A 437 -15.01 -20.29 2.88
C TYR A 437 -15.86 -19.41 3.82
N ASN A 438 -16.92 -19.93 4.44
CA ASN A 438 -17.70 -19.17 5.41
C ASN A 438 -16.88 -18.87 6.68
N ALA A 439 -16.07 -19.82 7.15
CA ALA A 439 -15.29 -19.69 8.39
C ALA A 439 -14.29 -18.51 8.40
N VAL A 440 -13.84 -18.04 7.23
CA VAL A 440 -12.88 -16.94 7.08
C VAL A 440 -13.53 -15.57 6.83
N LYS A 441 -14.86 -15.49 6.68
CA LYS A 441 -15.54 -14.22 6.37
C LYS A 441 -15.51 -13.29 7.58
N PRO A 442 -15.21 -11.98 7.42
CA PRO A 442 -15.30 -10.98 8.48
C PRO A 442 -16.54 -11.11 9.39
N LEU A 443 -17.74 -11.19 8.82
CA LEU A 443 -18.98 -11.30 9.60
C LEU A 443 -19.07 -12.59 10.43
N THR A 444 -18.45 -13.68 9.96
CA THR A 444 -18.40 -14.96 10.69
C THR A 444 -17.33 -14.95 11.78
N LEU A 445 -16.21 -14.26 11.56
CA LEU A 445 -15.18 -14.05 12.58
C LEU A 445 -15.67 -13.14 13.71
N LEU A 446 -16.37 -12.05 13.36
CA LEU A 446 -17.03 -11.15 14.31
C LEU A 446 -18.05 -11.91 15.19
N ALA A 447 -18.92 -12.70 14.58
CA ALA A 447 -19.90 -13.49 15.32
C ALA A 447 -19.27 -14.60 16.19
N ARG A 448 -18.09 -15.13 15.80
CA ARG A 448 -17.41 -16.23 16.51
C ARG A 448 -16.70 -15.78 17.78
N HIS A 449 -16.06 -14.61 17.78
CA HIS A 449 -15.26 -14.14 18.91
C HIS A 449 -15.95 -13.05 19.74
N ALA A 450 -17.23 -12.77 19.47
CA ALA A 450 -18.06 -11.93 20.32
C ALA A 450 -18.24 -12.54 21.73
N PRO A 451 -18.33 -11.73 22.80
CA PRO A 451 -18.20 -10.28 22.80
C PRO A 451 -16.73 -9.81 22.81
N TYR A 452 -16.39 -8.87 21.92
CA TYR A 452 -15.08 -8.21 21.95
C TYR A 452 -14.99 -7.29 23.18
N GLN A 453 -13.86 -7.37 23.88
CA GLN A 453 -13.54 -6.48 25.00
C GLN A 453 -12.64 -5.35 24.52
N ASP A 454 -12.90 -4.11 24.94
CA ASP A 454 -12.03 -2.94 24.66
C ASP A 454 -11.43 -2.97 23.24
N THR A 455 -12.28 -2.95 22.22
CA THR A 455 -11.87 -3.01 20.81
C THR A 455 -12.55 -1.89 20.04
N LEU A 456 -11.76 -1.09 19.31
CA LEU A 456 -12.25 -0.05 18.40
C LEU A 456 -12.17 -0.54 16.96
N ALA A 457 -13.23 -0.32 16.18
CA ALA A 457 -13.22 -0.50 14.73
C ALA A 457 -13.74 0.78 14.04
N ILE A 458 -12.84 1.50 13.38
CA ILE A 458 -13.17 2.66 12.55
C ILE A 458 -13.40 2.17 11.12
N PHE A 459 -14.58 2.43 10.59
CA PHE A 459 -14.95 2.10 9.23
C PHE A 459 -14.88 3.35 8.33
N GLY A 460 -14.48 3.18 7.08
CA GLY A 460 -14.28 4.28 6.14
C GLY A 460 -14.83 3.99 4.74
N VAL A 461 -15.55 4.94 4.14
CA VAL A 461 -16.06 4.76 2.77
C VAL A 461 -16.27 6.08 2.03
N GLY A 462 -16.20 6.04 0.70
CA GLY A 462 -16.58 7.16 -0.15
C GLY A 462 -18.10 7.30 -0.22
N LYS A 463 -18.65 8.51 0.00
CA LYS A 463 -20.09 8.77 -0.11
C LYS A 463 -20.65 8.54 -1.52
N GLN A 464 -19.78 8.49 -2.53
CA GLN A 464 -20.13 8.18 -3.91
C GLN A 464 -19.82 6.72 -4.29
N ASP A 465 -19.30 5.91 -3.37
CA ASP A 465 -19.06 4.49 -3.57
C ASP A 465 -20.36 3.68 -3.35
N ALA A 466 -21.22 3.71 -4.37
CA ALA A 466 -22.50 3.00 -4.36
C ALA A 466 -22.38 1.47 -4.18
N LYS A 467 -21.18 0.88 -4.34
CA LYS A 467 -20.95 -0.55 -4.14
C LYS A 467 -20.57 -0.85 -2.69
N TYR A 468 -19.57 -0.14 -2.14
CA TYR A 468 -19.02 -0.46 -0.81
C TYR A 468 -19.69 0.30 0.35
N GLU A 469 -20.41 1.40 0.12
CA GLU A 469 -21.16 2.09 1.19
C GLU A 469 -22.10 1.15 1.97
N PRO A 470 -23.01 0.37 1.33
CA PRO A 470 -23.90 -0.54 2.07
C PRO A 470 -23.15 -1.73 2.68
N ILE A 471 -21.99 -2.11 2.12
CA ILE A 471 -21.12 -3.19 2.62
C ILE A 471 -20.46 -2.75 3.93
N ILE A 472 -19.88 -1.55 3.95
CA ILE A 472 -19.24 -0.97 5.13
C ILE A 472 -20.24 -0.73 6.26
N HIS A 473 -21.45 -0.22 5.96
CA HIS A 473 -22.51 -0.13 6.96
C HIS A 473 -22.95 -1.50 7.51
N ALA A 474 -22.88 -2.57 6.72
CA ALA A 474 -23.15 -3.93 7.20
C ALA A 474 -22.03 -4.47 8.10
N ALA A 475 -20.76 -4.21 7.74
CA ALA A 475 -19.60 -4.54 8.56
C ALA A 475 -19.61 -3.81 9.91
N GLN A 476 -19.87 -2.49 9.90
CA GLN A 476 -20.01 -1.68 11.11
C GLN A 476 -21.09 -2.25 12.04
N ARG A 477 -22.32 -2.46 11.54
CA ARG A 477 -23.42 -3.02 12.35
C ARG A 477 -23.07 -4.37 12.98
N ALA A 478 -22.35 -5.23 12.26
CA ALA A 478 -21.90 -6.51 12.79
C ALA A 478 -20.82 -6.36 13.87
N ALA A 479 -19.88 -5.43 13.71
CA ALA A 479 -18.87 -5.13 14.72
C ALA A 479 -19.50 -4.54 16.00
N THR A 480 -20.44 -3.60 15.86
CA THR A 480 -21.21 -3.06 17.01
C THR A 480 -21.99 -4.18 17.72
N ALA A 481 -22.67 -5.05 16.96
CA ALA A 481 -23.42 -6.18 17.52
C ALA A 481 -22.51 -7.23 18.20
N ALA A 482 -21.24 -7.32 17.79
CA ALA A 482 -20.22 -8.15 18.42
C ALA A 482 -19.57 -7.49 19.66
N GLY A 483 -19.96 -6.27 20.03
CA GLY A 483 -19.48 -5.56 21.22
C GLY A 483 -18.26 -4.64 21.00
N MET A 484 -17.85 -4.39 19.74
CA MET A 484 -16.83 -3.38 19.46
C MET A 484 -17.39 -1.96 19.59
N THR A 485 -16.57 -1.02 20.04
CA THR A 485 -16.79 0.41 19.79
C THR A 485 -16.56 0.67 18.32
N THR A 486 -17.45 1.40 17.64
CA THR A 486 -17.36 1.63 16.19
C THR A 486 -17.59 3.07 15.80
N ASP A 487 -16.76 3.61 14.90
CA ASP A 487 -17.00 4.88 14.19
C ASP A 487 -17.14 4.65 12.67
N LEU A 488 -17.75 5.61 11.96
CA LEU A 488 -17.89 5.62 10.50
C LEU A 488 -17.51 6.97 9.88
N ILE A 489 -16.44 6.96 9.10
CA ILE A 489 -15.93 8.14 8.39
C ILE A 489 -16.34 8.07 6.91
N GLN A 490 -17.34 8.86 6.52
CA GLN A 490 -17.76 8.98 5.12
C GLN A 490 -17.06 10.15 4.41
N SER A 491 -16.26 9.86 3.38
CA SER A 491 -15.62 10.89 2.55
C SER A 491 -16.64 11.51 1.58
N PRO A 492 -16.90 12.84 1.62
CA PRO A 492 -18.12 13.42 1.06
C PRO A 492 -18.17 13.54 -0.47
N LYS A 493 -17.04 13.45 -1.16
CA LYS A 493 -16.90 13.74 -2.61
C LYS A 493 -15.95 12.76 -3.32
N SER A 494 -15.95 11.51 -2.90
CA SER A 494 -15.11 10.46 -3.47
C SER A 494 -15.82 9.10 -3.40
N SER A 495 -15.29 8.16 -4.16
CA SER A 495 -15.78 6.80 -4.37
C SER A 495 -14.72 5.78 -3.91
N HIS A 496 -14.57 4.66 -4.60
CA HIS A 496 -13.52 3.67 -4.36
C HIS A 496 -12.16 4.14 -4.89
N ASP A 497 -11.59 5.17 -4.26
CA ASP A 497 -10.40 5.87 -4.74
C ASP A 497 -9.47 6.33 -3.59
N TRP A 498 -8.25 6.77 -3.95
CA TRP A 498 -7.26 7.20 -2.97
C TRP A 498 -7.61 8.52 -2.27
N ASN A 499 -8.58 9.29 -2.76
CA ASN A 499 -9.07 10.49 -2.06
C ASN A 499 -9.95 10.09 -0.86
N THR A 500 -10.75 9.02 -0.97
CA THR A 500 -11.41 8.39 0.19
C THR A 500 -10.37 7.92 1.21
N VAL A 501 -9.32 7.21 0.77
CA VAL A 501 -8.28 6.70 1.68
C VAL A 501 -7.58 7.83 2.44
N ARG A 502 -7.15 8.89 1.74
CA ARG A 502 -6.55 10.09 2.36
C ARG A 502 -7.50 10.74 3.38
N TYR A 503 -8.78 10.87 3.03
CA TYR A 503 -9.79 11.50 3.88
C TYR A 503 -10.03 10.71 5.18
N VAL A 504 -10.10 9.38 5.08
CA VAL A 504 -10.31 8.51 6.24
C VAL A 504 -9.05 8.41 7.09
N LEU A 505 -7.87 8.15 6.49
CA LEU A 505 -6.62 8.04 7.25
C LEU A 505 -6.28 9.33 8.01
N SER A 506 -6.56 10.51 7.45
CA SER A 506 -6.34 11.80 8.14
C SER A 506 -7.22 12.04 9.38
N ARG A 507 -8.17 11.14 9.68
CA ARG A 507 -9.06 11.17 10.85
C ARG A 507 -8.87 9.94 11.73
N ALA A 508 -8.89 8.75 11.12
CA ALA A 508 -8.75 7.47 11.81
C ALA A 508 -7.37 7.26 12.45
N VAL A 509 -6.28 7.68 11.78
CA VAL A 509 -4.91 7.46 12.29
C VAL A 509 -4.64 8.26 13.57
N PRO A 510 -4.97 9.56 13.68
CA PRO A 510 -4.89 10.29 14.95
C PRO A 510 -5.70 9.66 16.09
N GLU A 511 -6.95 9.26 15.83
CA GLU A 511 -7.81 8.65 16.85
C GLU A 511 -7.25 7.32 17.37
N VAL A 512 -6.81 6.44 16.46
CA VAL A 512 -6.20 5.17 16.83
C VAL A 512 -4.85 5.36 17.51
N ALA A 513 -4.04 6.36 17.09
CA ALA A 513 -2.79 6.68 17.77
C ALA A 513 -3.02 7.09 19.24
N THR A 514 -3.98 7.99 19.48
CA THR A 514 -4.33 8.41 20.86
C THR A 514 -4.99 7.29 21.67
N ARG A 515 -5.82 6.44 21.06
CA ARG A 515 -6.32 5.21 21.72
C ARG A 515 -5.18 4.28 22.17
N MET A 516 -4.10 4.19 21.41
CA MET A 516 -2.92 3.39 21.76
C MET A 516 -1.96 4.06 22.76
N GLY A 517 -2.31 5.26 23.27
CA GLY A 517 -1.59 5.94 24.34
C GLY A 517 -0.59 7.04 23.91
N LEU A 518 -0.83 7.70 22.76
CA LEU A 518 -0.01 8.80 22.24
C LEU A 518 -0.70 10.17 22.23
#